data_AF-A0A831JIF8-F1
#
_entry.id   AF-A0A831JIF8-F1
#
_cell.length_a   1.000
_cell.length_b   1.000
_cell.length_c   1.000
_cell.angle_alpha   90.00
_cell.angle_beta   90.00
_cell.angle_gamma   90.00
#
_symmetry.space_group_name_H-M   'P 1'
#
loop_
_entity.id
_entity.type
_entity.pdbx_description
1 polymer ?
#
loop_
_entity_poly.entity_id
_entity_poly.type
_entity_poly.pdbx_seq_one_letter_code
_entity_poly.pdbx_strand_id
1 'polypeptide(L)'
;LWFIRRATKIFSPKNVRSEFYSYFYPLVFAGGQVSMIVTAELAYHYNWQYMYYFMMMMLMASILIVIVCFRHNRPLKPIRLSELHIREMLVIATGLLMLMYVINYGKVLDWMSSFKIRLYLVIAPILIAFFIWKQYHSKQPYVNLAPLYQPKAIVGYFYMMLVMFFSTSTTLLTNYMTSILKVDSTHTYQLYIYLLPGYVLGAFICFWWFRWQRWRFRFLIAGGMSCFAAFFGILYFTVSPESTYEMLFLPVFLRGLGMLVLIIAFALFAVEELNPKFLLANAFFLICFRSVLAPILATSFYSNTLYRLEQKYMYSLSETISQTDPLAASQFNQSLTQHLAQGHEYTEATQMATQTLYATLQQQSLLLSLKHILGYLFVISLVIAIISRFIPFHKTIRVKYTKAGDDMV
;
A
#
# COMPACT_ATOMS: atom_id res chain seq x y z
N LEU A 1 -7.44 32.13 11.71
CA LEU A 1 -7.00 31.87 13.11
C LEU A 1 -7.99 31.05 13.95
N TRP A 2 -9.30 31.32 13.86
CA TRP A 2 -10.32 30.59 14.62
C TRP A 2 -10.21 29.07 14.41
N PHE A 3 -10.27 28.61 13.16
CA PHE A 3 -10.23 27.17 12.85
C PHE A 3 -8.92 26.50 13.28
N ILE A 4 -7.75 27.07 12.94
CA ILE A 4 -6.46 26.47 13.30
C ILE A 4 -6.27 26.42 14.83
N ARG A 5 -6.53 27.51 15.58
CA ARG A 5 -6.40 27.50 17.05
C ARG A 5 -7.43 26.57 17.72
N ARG A 6 -8.65 26.46 17.19
CA ARG A 6 -9.65 25.49 17.66
C ARG A 6 -9.22 24.06 17.33
N ALA A 7 -8.71 23.83 16.13
CA ALA A 7 -8.17 22.55 15.69
C ALA A 7 -6.97 22.13 16.53
N THR A 8 -6.03 23.03 16.85
CA THR A 8 -4.89 22.69 17.75
C THR A 8 -5.40 22.33 19.14
N LYS A 9 -6.39 23.05 19.68
CA LYS A 9 -7.04 22.72 20.95
C LYS A 9 -7.80 21.38 20.92
N ILE A 10 -8.40 21.02 19.78
CA ILE A 10 -9.16 19.78 19.60
C ILE A 10 -8.22 18.58 19.39
N PHE A 11 -7.19 18.72 18.56
CA PHE A 11 -6.29 17.62 18.15
C PHE A 11 -5.08 17.43 19.10
N SER A 12 -4.66 18.45 19.85
CA SER A 12 -3.58 18.32 20.83
C SER A 12 -3.62 19.44 21.89
N PRO A 13 -4.56 19.39 22.85
CA PRO A 13 -4.70 20.43 23.88
C PRO A 13 -3.43 20.60 24.75
N LYS A 14 -2.57 19.59 24.81
CA LYS A 14 -1.30 19.59 25.58
C LYS A 14 -0.03 19.67 24.71
N ASN A 15 -0.15 19.90 23.40
CA ASN A 15 0.96 19.87 22.43
C ASN A 15 1.80 18.58 22.54
N VAL A 16 1.17 17.42 22.69
CA VAL A 16 1.86 16.13 22.68
C VAL A 16 1.83 15.58 21.26
N ARG A 17 3.00 15.38 20.64
CA ARG A 17 3.13 14.89 19.26
C ARG A 17 2.40 13.55 19.06
N SER A 18 2.49 12.62 20.01
CA SER A 18 1.84 11.31 19.92
C SER A 18 0.31 11.38 19.85
N GLU A 19 -0.31 12.33 20.56
CA GLU A 19 -1.76 12.57 20.50
C GLU A 19 -2.14 13.10 19.11
N PHE A 20 -1.40 14.08 18.59
CA PHE A 20 -1.67 14.66 17.27
C PHE A 20 -1.61 13.61 16.15
N TYR A 21 -0.55 12.78 16.11
CA TYR A 21 -0.41 11.75 15.08
C TYR A 21 -1.50 10.67 15.17
N SER A 22 -1.98 10.36 16.37
CA SER A 22 -3.08 9.41 16.59
C SER A 22 -4.42 9.91 16.06
N TYR A 23 -4.62 11.23 15.90
CA TYR A 23 -5.81 11.79 15.25
C TYR A 23 -5.60 12.11 13.77
N PHE A 24 -4.39 12.57 13.41
CA PHE A 24 -4.06 12.99 12.05
C PHE A 24 -4.07 11.82 11.06
N TYR A 25 -3.39 10.72 11.37
CA TYR A 25 -3.30 9.59 10.44
C TYR A 25 -4.66 8.94 10.15
N PRO A 26 -5.50 8.60 11.14
CA PRO A 26 -6.80 8.02 10.84
C PRO A 26 -7.66 8.94 9.97
N LEU A 27 -7.63 10.26 10.20
CA LEU A 27 -8.38 11.22 9.39
C LEU A 27 -7.89 11.24 7.94
N VAL A 28 -6.57 11.30 7.72
CA VAL A 28 -5.99 11.32 6.37
C VAL A 28 -6.24 10.00 5.63
N PHE A 29 -6.03 8.86 6.30
CA PHE A 29 -6.25 7.54 5.69
C PHE A 29 -7.73 7.26 5.46
N ALA A 30 -8.61 7.57 6.41
CA ALA A 30 -10.05 7.41 6.24
C ALA A 30 -10.57 8.32 5.12
N GLY A 31 -10.16 9.59 5.08
CA GLY A 31 -10.51 10.50 4.00
C GLY A 31 -10.04 10.00 2.64
N GLY A 32 -8.83 9.43 2.56
CA GLY A 32 -8.32 8.79 1.34
C GLY A 32 -9.15 7.59 0.89
N GLN A 33 -9.61 6.74 1.81
CA GLN A 33 -10.47 5.60 1.47
C GLN A 33 -11.87 6.04 1.05
N VAL A 34 -12.48 6.98 1.76
CA VAL A 34 -13.78 7.56 1.39
C VAL A 34 -13.71 8.19 0.00
N SER A 35 -12.61 8.90 -0.31
CA SER A 35 -12.37 9.45 -1.65
C SER A 35 -12.39 8.37 -2.74
N MET A 36 -11.71 7.24 -2.52
CA MET A 36 -11.71 6.12 -3.48
C MET A 36 -13.10 5.54 -3.69
N ILE A 37 -13.90 5.39 -2.62
CA ILE A 37 -15.27 4.86 -2.70
C ILE A 37 -16.19 5.81 -3.46
N VAL A 38 -16.17 7.10 -3.12
CA VAL A 38 -16.98 8.12 -3.83
C VAL A 38 -16.61 8.17 -5.31
N THR A 39 -15.32 8.05 -5.62
CA THR A 39 -14.83 8.02 -7.01
C THR A 39 -15.34 6.78 -7.76
N ALA A 40 -15.35 5.61 -7.12
CA ALA A 40 -15.83 4.36 -7.71
C ALA A 40 -17.35 4.40 -7.98
N GLU A 41 -18.15 4.90 -7.03
CA GLU A 41 -19.60 5.06 -7.19
C GLU A 41 -19.94 6.07 -8.30
N LEU A 42 -19.19 7.19 -8.39
CA LEU A 42 -19.35 8.15 -9.47
C LEU A 42 -19.00 7.55 -10.83
N ALA A 43 -17.95 6.73 -10.92
CA ALA A 43 -17.55 6.06 -12.17
C ALA A 43 -18.57 5.00 -12.62
N TYR A 44 -19.34 4.45 -11.69
CA TYR A 44 -20.37 3.45 -12.00
C TYR A 44 -21.67 4.10 -12.48
N HIS A 45 -22.13 5.13 -11.78
CA HIS A 45 -23.39 5.80 -12.11
C HIS A 45 -23.27 6.85 -13.21
N TYR A 46 -22.08 7.44 -13.39
CA TYR A 46 -21.83 8.49 -14.37
C TYR A 46 -20.68 8.12 -15.30
N ASN A 47 -20.66 8.75 -16.48
CA ASN A 47 -19.54 8.63 -17.39
C ASN A 47 -18.24 9.09 -16.71
N TRP A 48 -17.12 8.41 -16.99
CA TRP A 48 -15.81 8.61 -16.37
C TRP A 48 -15.34 10.08 -16.40
N GLN A 49 -15.79 10.87 -17.37
CA GLN A 49 -15.48 12.30 -17.48
C GLN A 49 -16.03 13.11 -16.28
N TYR A 50 -17.25 12.83 -15.82
CA TYR A 50 -17.89 13.54 -14.71
C TYR A 50 -17.19 13.29 -13.38
N MET A 51 -16.65 12.08 -13.20
CA MET A 51 -15.77 11.76 -12.08
C MET A 51 -14.55 12.68 -12.03
N TYR A 52 -13.90 12.95 -13.17
CA TYR A 52 -12.77 13.89 -13.23
C TYR A 52 -13.19 15.33 -12.94
N TYR A 53 -14.33 15.79 -13.45
CA TYR A 53 -14.84 17.13 -13.13
C TYR A 53 -15.15 17.29 -11.64
N PHE A 54 -15.71 16.27 -11.00
CA PHE A 54 -15.94 16.27 -9.55
C PHE A 54 -14.63 16.35 -8.76
N MET A 55 -13.61 15.56 -9.14
CA MET A 55 -12.29 15.63 -8.51
C MET A 55 -11.64 17.02 -8.68
N MET A 56 -11.74 17.62 -9.87
CA MET A 56 -11.25 18.98 -10.12
C MET A 56 -11.95 20.02 -9.24
N MET A 57 -13.27 19.91 -9.08
CA MET A 57 -14.06 20.79 -8.21
C MET A 57 -13.64 20.66 -6.74
N MET A 58 -13.48 19.43 -6.25
CA MET A 58 -13.01 19.16 -4.88
C MET A 58 -11.60 19.70 -4.63
N LEU A 59 -10.69 19.54 -5.60
CA LEU A 59 -9.35 20.13 -5.53
C LEU A 59 -9.41 21.65 -5.48
N MET A 60 -10.23 22.28 -6.30
CA MET A 60 -10.41 23.74 -6.30
C MET A 60 -10.99 24.22 -4.96
N ALA A 61 -11.98 23.53 -4.40
CA ALA A 61 -12.50 23.82 -3.07
C ALA A 61 -11.41 23.70 -1.98
N SER A 62 -10.55 22.68 -2.07
CA SER A 62 -9.43 22.50 -1.14
C SER A 62 -8.43 23.66 -1.21
N ILE A 63 -8.10 24.14 -2.41
CA ILE A 63 -7.22 25.30 -2.63
C ILE A 63 -7.84 26.56 -2.05
N LEU A 64 -9.14 26.79 -2.29
CA LEU A 64 -9.87 27.92 -1.72
C LEU A 64 -9.88 27.90 -0.19
N ILE A 65 -10.14 26.74 0.42
CA ILE A 65 -10.09 26.57 1.88
C ILE A 65 -8.70 26.90 2.42
N VAL A 66 -7.63 26.44 1.76
CA VAL A 66 -6.25 26.76 2.14
C VAL A 66 -5.99 28.25 2.05
N ILE A 67 -6.35 28.91 0.93
CA ILE A 67 -6.17 30.35 0.74
C ILE A 67 -6.90 31.13 1.85
N VAL A 68 -8.17 30.82 2.10
CA VAL A 68 -8.98 31.53 3.12
C VAL A 68 -8.44 31.28 4.53
N CYS A 69 -8.07 30.04 4.87
CA CYS A 69 -7.59 29.70 6.21
C CYS A 69 -6.17 30.22 6.51
N PHE A 70 -5.28 30.26 5.52
CA PHE A 70 -3.86 30.62 5.70
C PHE A 70 -3.54 32.10 5.41
N ARG A 71 -4.36 32.83 4.64
CA ARG A 71 -4.13 34.24 4.27
C ARG A 71 -3.92 35.19 5.46
N HIS A 72 -4.40 34.82 6.65
CA HIS A 72 -4.45 35.75 7.79
C HIS A 72 -3.22 35.78 8.71
N ASN A 73 -2.16 34.98 8.48
CA ASN A 73 -1.24 34.69 9.59
C ASN A 73 0.27 34.57 9.31
N ARG A 74 0.78 34.94 8.13
CA ARG A 74 2.23 35.13 7.95
C ARG A 74 2.49 36.37 7.10
N PRO A 75 3.40 37.28 7.51
CA PRO A 75 4.09 38.08 6.51
C PRO A 75 4.79 37.06 5.59
N LEU A 76 4.40 37.03 4.32
CA LEU A 76 5.09 36.26 3.30
C LEU A 76 6.50 36.85 3.21
N LYS A 77 7.44 36.31 4.01
CA LYS A 77 8.85 36.50 3.69
C LYS A 77 9.01 35.90 2.29
N PRO A 78 9.37 36.69 1.27
CA PRO A 78 9.58 36.15 -0.05
C PRO A 78 10.66 35.09 0.08
N ILE A 79 10.29 33.83 -0.13
CA ILE A 79 11.24 32.74 -0.25
C ILE A 79 12.05 33.10 -1.49
N ARG A 80 13.33 33.41 -1.32
CA ARG A 80 14.17 33.78 -2.46
C ARG A 80 14.21 32.56 -3.39
N LEU A 81 13.97 32.77 -4.68
CA LEU A 81 14.04 31.70 -5.68
C LEU A 81 15.40 30.96 -5.66
N SER A 82 16.46 31.61 -5.15
CA SER A 82 17.77 31.01 -4.91
C SER A 82 17.79 29.90 -3.85
N GLU A 83 16.83 29.89 -2.91
CA GLU A 83 16.64 28.83 -1.90
C GLU A 83 15.86 27.64 -2.48
N LEU A 84 15.29 27.80 -3.68
CA LEU A 84 14.55 26.77 -4.38
C LEU A 84 15.52 25.94 -5.23
N HIS A 85 15.93 24.78 -4.72
CA HIS A 85 16.84 23.85 -5.39
C HIS A 85 16.16 23.09 -6.54
N ILE A 86 15.58 23.80 -7.51
CA ILE A 86 14.78 23.24 -8.62
C ILE A 86 15.56 22.17 -9.40
N ARG A 87 16.86 22.39 -9.63
CA ARG A 87 17.72 21.42 -10.34
C ARG A 87 17.80 20.08 -9.59
N GLU A 88 17.89 20.11 -8.26
CA GLU A 88 18.01 18.90 -7.44
C GLU A 88 16.69 18.15 -7.36
N MET A 89 15.59 18.90 -7.22
CA MET A 89 14.24 18.37 -7.27
C MET A 89 13.94 17.67 -8.60
N LEU A 90 14.31 18.29 -9.73
CA LEU A 90 14.11 17.69 -11.05
C LEU A 90 14.95 16.42 -11.25
N VAL A 91 16.22 16.42 -10.83
CA VAL A 91 17.10 15.24 -10.96
C VAL A 91 16.57 14.05 -10.16
N ILE A 92 16.13 14.26 -8.91
CA ILE A 92 15.59 13.16 -8.10
C ILE A 92 14.21 12.72 -8.58
N ALA A 93 13.37 13.66 -9.04
CA ALA A 93 12.06 13.34 -9.59
C ALA A 93 12.18 12.50 -10.87
N THR A 94 13.06 12.89 -11.81
CA THR A 94 13.29 12.11 -13.04
C THR A 94 13.91 10.76 -12.73
N GLY A 95 14.90 10.69 -11.83
CA GLY A 95 15.51 9.44 -11.41
C GLY A 95 14.51 8.47 -10.77
N LEU A 96 13.66 8.96 -9.86
CA LEU A 96 12.61 8.14 -9.24
C LEU A 96 11.54 7.73 -10.25
N LEU A 97 11.07 8.63 -11.12
CA LEU A 97 10.07 8.29 -12.15
C LEU A 97 10.59 7.24 -13.14
N MET A 98 11.85 7.33 -13.55
CA MET A 98 12.48 6.32 -14.40
C MET A 98 12.56 4.96 -13.69
N LEU A 99 12.93 4.95 -12.40
CA LEU A 99 12.96 3.74 -11.59
C LEU A 99 11.55 3.13 -11.46
N MET A 100 10.54 3.96 -11.19
CA MET A 100 9.14 3.54 -11.11
C MET A 100 8.68 2.93 -12.43
N TYR A 101 9.05 3.53 -13.56
CA TYR A 101 8.72 3.03 -14.90
C TYR A 101 9.29 1.64 -15.14
N VAL A 102 10.58 1.43 -14.84
CA VAL A 102 11.26 0.12 -14.99
C VAL A 102 10.56 -0.95 -14.17
N ILE A 103 10.21 -0.64 -12.91
CA ILE A 103 9.58 -1.62 -12.01
C ILE A 103 8.15 -1.95 -12.47
N ASN A 104 7.35 -0.96 -12.88
CA ASN A 104 5.94 -1.18 -13.27
C ASN A 104 5.81 -1.81 -14.66
N TYR A 105 6.43 -1.20 -15.67
CA TYR A 105 6.33 -1.69 -17.06
C TYR A 105 7.27 -2.85 -17.34
N GLY A 106 8.05 -3.24 -16.34
CA GLY A 106 8.98 -4.31 -16.46
C GLY A 106 8.36 -5.60 -17.02
N LYS A 107 7.33 -6.11 -16.35
CA LYS A 107 6.66 -7.34 -16.77
C LYS A 107 6.11 -7.25 -18.20
N VAL A 108 5.54 -6.09 -18.56
CA VAL A 108 4.87 -5.86 -19.86
C VAL A 108 5.87 -5.78 -21.01
N LEU A 109 7.03 -5.17 -20.79
CA LEU A 109 8.07 -4.95 -21.79
C LEU A 109 9.18 -6.01 -21.72
N ASP A 110 8.95 -7.11 -21.02
CA ASP A 110 9.87 -8.24 -20.87
C ASP A 110 11.28 -7.83 -20.39
N TRP A 111 11.33 -7.02 -19.32
CA TRP A 111 12.53 -6.49 -18.64
C TRP A 111 13.70 -6.17 -19.59
N MET A 112 14.64 -7.11 -19.76
CA MET A 112 15.90 -6.90 -20.47
C MET A 112 15.77 -6.95 -21.99
N SER A 113 14.64 -7.41 -22.53
CA SER A 113 14.39 -7.43 -23.98
C SER A 113 14.26 -5.99 -24.52
N SER A 114 13.51 -5.13 -23.81
CA SER A 114 13.27 -3.75 -24.22
C SER A 114 14.50 -2.85 -24.06
N PHE A 115 14.85 -2.14 -25.14
CA PHE A 115 15.92 -1.13 -25.12
C PHE A 115 15.63 0.00 -24.11
N LYS A 116 14.37 0.44 -24.02
CA LYS A 116 13.95 1.53 -23.11
C LYS A 116 14.19 1.18 -21.64
N ILE A 117 13.85 -0.06 -21.25
CA ILE A 117 14.06 -0.52 -19.87
C ILE A 117 15.55 -0.63 -19.57
N ARG A 118 16.35 -1.24 -20.46
CA ARG A 118 17.79 -1.34 -20.27
C ARG A 118 18.43 0.03 -20.06
N LEU A 119 18.03 1.02 -20.86
CA LEU A 119 18.50 2.40 -20.73
C LEU A 119 18.12 2.99 -19.36
N TYR A 120 16.84 2.91 -18.96
CA TYR A 120 16.39 3.46 -17.68
C TYR A 120 16.94 2.73 -16.46
N LEU A 121 17.22 1.43 -16.57
CA LEU A 121 17.84 0.62 -15.52
C LEU A 121 19.27 1.08 -15.22
N VAL A 122 19.98 1.63 -16.20
CA VAL A 122 21.32 2.23 -16.02
C VAL A 122 21.22 3.70 -15.61
N ILE A 123 20.38 4.50 -16.28
CA ILE A 123 20.29 5.96 -16.04
C ILE A 123 19.68 6.29 -14.67
N ALA A 124 18.63 5.59 -14.25
CA ALA A 124 17.95 5.88 -12.98
C ALA A 124 18.88 5.79 -11.76
N PRO A 125 19.65 4.71 -11.53
CA PRO A 125 20.58 4.64 -10.41
C PRO A 125 21.72 5.66 -10.54
N ILE A 126 22.19 5.99 -11.75
CA ILE A 126 23.18 7.06 -11.97
C ILE A 126 22.63 8.42 -11.52
N LEU A 127 21.39 8.77 -11.88
CA LEU A 127 20.76 10.03 -11.46
C LEU A 127 20.54 10.09 -9.94
N ILE A 128 20.13 8.98 -9.33
CA ILE A 128 19.97 8.89 -7.87
C ILE A 128 21.33 9.01 -7.17
N ALA A 129 22.36 8.32 -7.65
CA ALA A 129 23.71 8.42 -7.12
C ALA A 129 24.29 9.84 -7.28
N PHE A 130 24.06 10.46 -8.43
CA PHE A 130 24.45 11.85 -8.69
C PHE A 130 23.73 12.83 -7.75
N PHE A 131 22.44 12.61 -7.47
CA PHE A 131 21.69 13.39 -6.49
C PHE A 131 22.29 13.25 -5.09
N ILE A 132 22.56 12.02 -4.63
CA ILE A 132 23.17 11.76 -3.32
C ILE A 132 24.56 12.41 -3.23
N TRP A 133 25.39 12.27 -4.26
CA TRP A 133 26.72 12.87 -4.33
C TRP A 133 26.66 14.40 -4.22
N LYS A 134 25.70 15.03 -4.92
CA LYS A 134 25.48 16.47 -4.87
C LYS A 134 24.98 16.94 -3.50
N GLN A 135 24.06 16.20 -2.86
CA GLN A 135 23.60 16.51 -1.51
C GLN A 135 24.73 16.41 -0.49
N TYR A 136 25.63 15.45 -0.66
CA TYR A 136 26.77 15.26 0.25
C TYR A 136 27.80 16.40 0.15
N HIS A 137 28.06 16.94 -1.05
CA HIS A 137 29.06 17.99 -1.27
C HIS A 137 28.53 19.43 -1.18
N SER A 138 27.21 19.63 -1.10
CA SER A 138 26.62 20.97 -1.05
C SER A 138 26.71 21.58 0.36
N LYS A 139 27.14 22.85 0.44
CA LYS A 139 27.13 23.64 1.69
C LYS A 139 25.69 23.93 2.18
N GLN A 140 24.72 23.95 1.27
CA GLN A 140 23.29 24.06 1.56
C GLN A 140 22.58 22.91 0.83
N PRO A 141 22.45 21.73 1.45
CA PRO A 141 21.75 20.60 0.83
C PRO A 141 20.24 20.84 0.82
N TYR A 142 19.58 20.55 -0.30
CA TYR A 142 18.12 20.53 -0.41
C TYR A 142 17.48 19.54 0.56
N VAL A 143 18.08 18.35 0.70
CA VAL A 143 17.64 17.32 1.66
C VAL A 143 18.87 16.87 2.44
N ASN A 144 18.88 17.16 3.73
CA ASN A 144 19.95 16.70 4.59
C ASN A 144 19.91 15.17 4.73
N LEU A 145 21.04 14.51 4.47
CA LEU A 145 21.19 13.05 4.53
C LEU A 145 21.34 12.51 5.97
N ALA A 146 21.48 13.38 6.99
CA ALA A 146 21.59 13.02 8.40
C ALA A 146 20.57 11.98 8.89
N PRO A 147 19.28 12.02 8.51
CA PRO A 147 18.31 10.99 8.89
C PRO A 147 18.66 9.58 8.39
N LEU A 148 19.35 9.44 7.27
CA LEU A 148 19.74 8.13 6.73
C LEU A 148 20.91 7.49 7.49
N TYR A 149 21.70 8.28 8.21
CA TYR A 149 22.81 7.75 9.02
C TYR A 149 22.36 7.26 10.40
N GLN A 150 21.14 7.57 10.82
CA GLN A 150 20.61 7.15 12.11
C GLN A 150 19.99 5.74 11.99
N PRO A 151 20.54 4.71 12.67
CA PRO A 151 20.06 3.34 12.55
C PRO A 151 18.58 3.20 12.96
N LYS A 152 18.12 4.00 13.92
CA LYS A 152 16.70 4.05 14.32
C LYS A 152 15.77 4.50 13.18
N ALA A 153 16.16 5.52 12.43
CA ALA A 153 15.37 6.00 11.30
C ALA A 153 15.32 4.97 10.17
N ILE A 154 16.46 4.32 9.86
CA ILE A 154 16.51 3.22 8.86
C ILE A 154 15.55 2.10 9.23
N VAL A 155 15.56 1.66 10.50
CA VAL A 155 14.64 0.63 10.99
C VAL A 155 13.19 1.09 10.83
N GLY A 156 12.88 2.34 11.19
CA GLY A 156 11.55 2.94 10.97
C GLY A 156 11.11 2.93 9.51
N TYR A 157 11.98 3.34 8.59
CA TYR A 157 11.69 3.32 7.14
C TYR A 157 11.49 1.91 6.61
N PHE A 158 12.32 0.96 7.04
CA PHE A 158 12.23 -0.44 6.62
C PHE A 158 10.89 -1.05 7.04
N TYR A 159 10.48 -0.87 8.30
CA TYR A 159 9.19 -1.36 8.76
C TYR A 159 8.01 -0.67 8.07
N MET A 160 8.09 0.64 7.81
CA MET A 160 7.08 1.36 7.03
C MET A 160 6.97 0.82 5.60
N MET A 161 8.11 0.53 4.96
CA MET A 161 8.15 -0.11 3.65
C MET A 161 7.49 -1.50 3.70
N LEU A 162 7.80 -2.29 4.73
CA LEU A 162 7.24 -3.62 4.95
C LEU A 162 5.72 -3.59 5.15
N VAL A 163 5.21 -2.66 5.96
CA VAL A 163 3.76 -2.46 6.16
C VAL A 163 3.07 -2.15 4.85
N MET A 164 3.65 -1.28 4.02
CA MET A 164 3.08 -0.94 2.72
C MET A 164 3.21 -2.08 1.71
N PHE A 165 4.28 -2.86 1.79
CA PHE A 165 4.47 -4.06 0.98
C PHE A 165 3.39 -5.12 1.27
N PHE A 166 3.11 -5.38 2.55
CA PHE A 166 2.01 -6.27 2.95
C PHE A 166 0.65 -5.67 2.63
N SER A 167 0.47 -4.37 2.84
CA SER A 167 -0.80 -3.71 2.51
C SER A 167 -1.09 -3.77 1.01
N THR A 168 -0.08 -3.72 0.15
CA THR A 168 -0.23 -3.80 -1.32
C THR A 168 -0.66 -5.19 -1.81
N SER A 169 -0.66 -6.22 -0.94
CA SER A 169 -1.19 -7.56 -1.27
C SER A 169 -2.67 -7.55 -1.66
N THR A 170 -3.41 -6.45 -1.44
CA THR A 170 -4.77 -6.33 -1.95
C THR A 170 -4.88 -6.41 -3.45
N THR A 171 -3.81 -6.17 -4.21
CA THR A 171 -3.83 -6.45 -5.65
C THR A 171 -4.11 -7.93 -5.92
N LEU A 172 -3.59 -8.84 -5.10
CA LEU A 172 -3.91 -10.27 -5.18
C LEU A 172 -5.38 -10.54 -4.87
N LEU A 173 -5.92 -9.87 -3.83
CA LEU A 173 -7.34 -9.98 -3.45
C LEU A 173 -8.26 -9.45 -4.56
N THR A 174 -7.91 -8.32 -5.20
CA THR A 174 -8.64 -7.79 -6.35
C THR A 174 -8.62 -8.78 -7.51
N ASN A 175 -7.46 -9.37 -7.85
CA ASN A 175 -7.37 -10.39 -8.88
C ASN A 175 -8.26 -11.61 -8.57
N TYR A 176 -8.30 -12.05 -7.31
CA TYR A 176 -9.19 -13.12 -6.87
C TYR A 176 -10.67 -12.76 -7.04
N MET A 177 -11.08 -11.56 -6.60
CA MET A 177 -12.48 -11.13 -6.69
C MET A 177 -12.95 -10.98 -8.14
N THR A 178 -12.10 -10.42 -9.01
CA THR A 178 -12.43 -10.18 -10.42
C THR A 178 -12.38 -11.47 -11.25
N SER A 179 -11.33 -12.28 -11.09
CA SER A 179 -11.14 -13.47 -11.96
C SER A 179 -11.89 -14.71 -11.48
N ILE A 180 -12.03 -14.91 -10.16
CA ILE A 180 -12.65 -16.13 -9.60
C ILE A 180 -14.09 -15.84 -9.17
N LEU A 181 -14.30 -14.87 -8.28
CA LEU A 181 -15.65 -14.56 -7.77
C LEU A 181 -16.49 -13.79 -8.80
N LYS A 182 -15.89 -13.28 -9.88
CA LYS A 182 -16.55 -12.46 -10.92
C LYS A 182 -17.37 -11.32 -10.33
N VAL A 183 -16.86 -10.72 -9.25
CA VAL A 183 -17.50 -9.60 -8.55
C VAL A 183 -17.20 -8.32 -9.32
N ASP A 184 -18.25 -7.51 -9.54
CA ASP A 184 -18.13 -6.22 -10.19
C ASP A 184 -17.15 -5.29 -9.47
N SER A 185 -16.53 -4.41 -10.24
CA SER A 185 -15.55 -3.43 -9.74
C SER A 185 -16.12 -2.59 -8.59
N THR A 186 -17.41 -2.22 -8.62
CA THR A 186 -18.08 -1.46 -7.56
C THR A 186 -18.13 -2.20 -6.24
N HIS A 187 -18.62 -3.44 -6.26
CA HIS A 187 -18.68 -4.29 -5.08
C HIS A 187 -17.27 -4.58 -4.52
N THR A 188 -16.25 -4.68 -5.38
CA THR A 188 -14.85 -4.73 -4.94
C THR A 188 -14.44 -3.50 -4.14
N TYR A 189 -14.82 -2.28 -4.56
CA TYR A 189 -14.50 -1.06 -3.83
C TYR A 189 -15.33 -0.89 -2.56
N GLN A 190 -16.59 -1.34 -2.57
CA GLN A 190 -17.43 -1.40 -1.36
C GLN A 190 -16.80 -2.30 -0.30
N LEU A 191 -16.09 -3.36 -0.67
CA LEU A 191 -15.37 -4.21 0.29
C LEU A 191 -14.34 -3.39 1.10
N TYR A 192 -13.70 -2.41 0.46
CA TYR A 192 -12.72 -1.55 1.14
C TYR A 192 -13.35 -0.56 2.11
N ILE A 193 -14.67 -0.41 2.16
CA ILE A 193 -15.33 0.35 3.23
C ILE A 193 -15.07 -0.29 4.60
N TYR A 194 -14.94 -1.62 4.66
CA TYR A 194 -14.63 -2.37 5.88
C TYR A 194 -13.20 -2.13 6.38
N LEU A 195 -12.36 -1.44 5.62
CA LEU A 195 -11.08 -0.92 6.08
C LEU A 195 -11.26 0.24 7.08
N LEU A 196 -12.35 1.02 6.95
CA LEU A 196 -12.62 2.19 7.80
C LEU A 196 -12.88 1.82 9.27
N PRO A 197 -13.75 0.84 9.61
CA PRO A 197 -13.87 0.38 11.00
C PRO A 197 -12.54 -0.11 11.57
N GLY A 198 -11.71 -0.76 10.75
CA GLY A 198 -10.35 -1.17 11.14
C GLY A 198 -9.46 0.02 11.50
N TYR A 199 -9.54 1.10 10.72
CA TYR A 199 -8.86 2.36 11.02
C TYR A 199 -9.37 3.01 12.30
N VAL A 200 -10.69 3.05 12.53
CA VAL A 200 -11.24 3.62 13.75
C VAL A 200 -10.76 2.84 14.98
N LEU A 201 -10.79 1.50 14.93
CA LEU A 201 -10.32 0.67 16.04
C LEU A 201 -8.81 0.78 16.24
N GLY A 202 -8.01 0.81 15.16
CA GLY A 202 -6.57 1.01 15.23
C GLY A 202 -6.20 2.36 15.85
N ALA A 203 -6.92 3.43 15.50
CA ALA A 203 -6.76 4.75 16.10
C ALA A 203 -7.07 4.72 17.60
N PHE A 204 -8.16 4.06 17.98
CA PHE A 204 -8.57 3.91 19.38
C PHE A 204 -7.53 3.14 20.20
N ILE A 205 -7.01 2.03 19.67
CA ILE A 205 -5.93 1.25 20.30
C ILE A 205 -4.69 2.12 20.49
N CYS A 206 -4.24 2.83 19.46
CA CYS A 206 -3.08 3.72 19.55
C CYS A 206 -3.31 4.84 20.59
N PHE A 207 -4.46 5.50 20.56
CA PHE A 207 -4.81 6.57 21.49
C PHE A 207 -4.75 6.09 22.95
N TRP A 208 -5.40 4.95 23.25
CA TRP A 208 -5.39 4.37 24.58
C TRP A 208 -3.98 3.94 25.01
N TRP A 209 -3.22 3.33 24.09
CA TRP A 209 -1.87 2.87 24.34
C TRP A 209 -0.92 4.02 24.71
N PHE A 210 -0.96 5.14 23.97
CA PHE A 210 -0.15 6.33 24.27
C PHE A 210 -0.58 7.03 25.56
N ARG A 211 -1.86 6.96 25.92
CA ARG A 211 -2.38 7.51 27.18
C ARG A 211 -1.94 6.69 28.40
N TRP A 212 -1.95 5.36 28.29
CA TRP A 212 -1.67 4.46 29.41
C TRP A 212 -0.18 4.21 29.62
N GLN A 213 0.66 4.33 28.57
CA GLN A 213 2.13 4.40 28.55
C GLN A 213 2.95 3.41 29.42
N ARG A 214 2.32 2.44 30.11
CA ARG A 214 2.97 1.42 30.95
C ARG A 214 3.55 0.25 30.16
N TRP A 215 3.16 0.11 28.89
CA TRP A 215 3.46 -1.06 28.07
C TRP A 215 4.57 -0.75 27.06
N ARG A 216 5.52 -1.70 26.88
CA ARG A 216 6.67 -1.52 25.98
C ARG A 216 6.21 -1.41 24.52
N PHE A 217 6.77 -0.47 23.77
CA PHE A 217 6.44 -0.19 22.36
C PHE A 217 6.45 -1.42 21.43
N ARG A 218 7.30 -2.40 21.72
CA ARG A 218 7.37 -3.70 21.03
C ARG A 218 6.05 -4.47 20.94
N PHE A 219 5.17 -4.36 21.95
CA PHE A 219 3.89 -5.08 21.95
C PHE A 219 2.89 -4.47 20.97
N LEU A 220 2.96 -3.15 20.73
CA LEU A 220 2.11 -2.47 19.76
C LEU A 220 2.48 -2.91 18.33
N ILE A 221 3.79 -2.98 18.03
CA ILE A 221 4.30 -3.45 16.73
C ILE A 221 3.94 -4.93 16.53
N ALA A 222 4.20 -5.78 17.53
CA ALA A 222 3.87 -7.20 17.44
C ALA A 222 2.36 -7.41 17.24
N GLY A 223 1.50 -6.62 17.91
CA GLY A 223 0.06 -6.65 17.72
C GLY A 223 -0.37 -6.29 16.29
N GLY A 224 0.17 -5.18 15.75
CA GLY A 224 -0.12 -4.76 14.38
C GLY A 224 0.35 -5.78 13.33
N MET A 225 1.54 -6.37 13.52
CA MET A 225 2.08 -7.43 12.65
C MET A 225 1.26 -8.72 12.76
N SER A 226 0.78 -9.06 13.96
CA SER A 226 -0.10 -10.22 14.18
C SER A 226 -1.44 -10.05 13.47
N CYS A 227 -1.95 -8.82 13.34
CA CYS A 227 -3.15 -8.55 12.54
C CYS A 227 -2.92 -8.80 11.05
N PHE A 228 -1.72 -8.50 10.52
CA PHE A 228 -1.33 -8.88 9.16
C PHE A 228 -1.18 -10.40 9.00
N ALA A 229 -0.62 -11.09 10.00
CA ALA A 229 -0.56 -12.55 9.99
C ALA A 229 -1.96 -13.17 10.00
N ALA A 230 -2.87 -12.69 10.86
CA ALA A 230 -4.26 -13.13 10.87
C ALA A 230 -4.96 -12.84 9.53
N PHE A 231 -4.71 -11.67 8.91
CA PHE A 231 -5.20 -11.33 7.59
C PHE A 231 -4.77 -12.35 6.52
N PHE A 232 -3.47 -12.66 6.42
CA PHE A 232 -2.98 -13.65 5.44
C PHE A 232 -3.44 -15.07 5.75
N GLY A 233 -3.50 -15.45 7.03
CA GLY A 233 -3.96 -16.77 7.46
C GLY A 233 -5.43 -17.00 7.11
N ILE A 234 -6.31 -16.04 7.43
CA ILE A 234 -7.74 -16.14 7.09
C ILE A 234 -7.91 -16.17 5.57
N LEU A 235 -7.20 -15.33 4.81
CA LEU A 235 -7.27 -15.39 3.35
C LEU A 235 -6.82 -16.74 2.80
N TYR A 236 -5.73 -17.31 3.32
CA TYR A 236 -5.25 -18.62 2.86
C TYR A 236 -6.29 -19.74 3.03
N PHE A 237 -6.99 -19.78 4.16
CA PHE A 237 -8.03 -20.77 4.43
C PHE A 237 -9.37 -20.44 3.77
N THR A 238 -9.69 -19.16 3.61
CA THR A 238 -10.95 -18.73 3.01
C THR A 238 -10.92 -18.90 1.51
N VAL A 239 -9.85 -18.47 0.82
CA VAL A 239 -9.76 -18.46 -0.65
C VAL A 239 -10.15 -19.82 -1.25
N SER A 240 -11.33 -19.88 -1.82
CA SER A 240 -11.89 -21.04 -2.50
C SER A 240 -12.86 -20.58 -3.60
N PRO A 241 -13.16 -21.40 -4.62
CA PRO A 241 -14.16 -21.02 -5.62
C PRO A 241 -15.57 -20.81 -5.04
N GLU A 242 -15.89 -21.46 -3.92
CA GLU A 242 -17.19 -21.36 -3.25
C GLU A 242 -17.24 -20.30 -2.13
N SER A 243 -16.18 -19.50 -1.98
CA SER A 243 -16.13 -18.47 -0.94
C SER A 243 -17.18 -17.40 -1.15
N THR A 244 -17.87 -17.05 -0.08
CA THR A 244 -18.78 -15.91 -0.08
C THR A 244 -18.01 -14.60 0.08
N TYR A 245 -18.46 -13.55 -0.61
CA TYR A 245 -17.93 -12.18 -0.51
C TYR A 245 -17.84 -11.69 0.95
N GLU A 246 -18.80 -12.08 1.80
CA GLU A 246 -18.87 -11.68 3.22
C GLU A 246 -17.70 -12.19 4.07
N MET A 247 -17.12 -13.35 3.70
CA MET A 247 -15.96 -13.90 4.42
C MET A 247 -14.71 -13.01 4.27
N LEU A 248 -14.69 -12.10 3.28
CA LEU A 248 -13.60 -11.16 3.03
C LEU A 248 -13.67 -9.90 3.92
N PHE A 249 -14.80 -9.65 4.62
CA PHE A 249 -14.95 -8.48 5.50
C PHE A 249 -13.96 -8.49 6.66
N LEU A 250 -13.86 -9.64 7.34
CA LEU A 250 -12.98 -9.79 8.50
C LEU A 250 -11.48 -9.64 8.15
N PRO A 251 -10.96 -10.29 7.09
CA PRO A 251 -9.60 -10.03 6.61
C PRO A 251 -9.33 -8.54 6.34
N VAL A 252 -10.20 -7.87 5.58
CA VAL A 252 -10.00 -6.47 5.21
C VAL A 252 -9.99 -5.57 6.46
N PHE A 253 -10.89 -5.83 7.41
CA PHE A 253 -10.89 -5.14 8.70
C PHE A 253 -9.57 -5.28 9.46
N LEU A 254 -9.05 -6.52 9.60
CA LEU A 254 -7.79 -6.80 10.31
C LEU A 254 -6.59 -6.15 9.63
N ARG A 255 -6.56 -6.14 8.29
CA ARG A 255 -5.55 -5.40 7.52
C ARG A 255 -5.60 -3.90 7.85
N GLY A 256 -6.80 -3.31 7.84
CA GLY A 256 -6.97 -1.88 8.14
C GLY A 256 -6.43 -1.52 9.52
N LEU A 257 -6.80 -2.33 10.52
CA LEU A 257 -6.32 -2.19 11.90
C LEU A 257 -4.80 -2.29 11.97
N GLY A 258 -4.21 -3.37 11.45
CA GLY A 258 -2.75 -3.58 11.48
C GLY A 258 -1.99 -2.47 10.75
N MET A 259 -2.46 -2.06 9.57
CA MET A 259 -1.86 -0.99 8.78
C MET A 259 -1.81 0.32 9.55
N LEU A 260 -2.92 0.76 10.12
CA LEU A 260 -2.98 2.05 10.80
C LEU A 260 -2.16 2.05 12.09
N VAL A 261 -2.27 0.99 12.90
CA VAL A 261 -1.50 0.87 14.15
C VAL A 261 0.00 0.95 13.89
N LEU A 262 0.49 0.22 12.88
CA LEU A 262 1.91 0.21 12.55
C LEU A 262 2.37 1.54 11.93
N ILE A 263 1.55 2.18 11.09
CA ILE A 263 1.90 3.49 10.52
C ILE A 263 2.01 4.54 11.63
N ILE A 264 1.06 4.59 12.57
CA ILE A 264 1.13 5.55 13.69
C ILE A 264 2.38 5.25 14.55
N ALA A 265 2.62 3.98 14.86
CA ALA A 265 3.78 3.56 15.64
C ALA A 265 5.10 4.01 14.99
N PHE A 266 5.36 3.57 13.75
CA PHE A 266 6.64 3.86 13.10
C PHE A 266 6.79 5.33 12.69
N ALA A 267 5.70 6.05 12.45
CA ALA A 267 5.77 7.48 12.17
C ALA A 267 6.25 8.26 13.40
N LEU A 268 5.80 7.88 14.59
CA LEU A 268 6.29 8.44 15.84
C LEU A 268 7.74 8.05 16.09
N PHE A 269 8.07 6.77 15.91
CA PHE A 269 9.43 6.26 16.08
C PHE A 269 10.45 6.95 15.18
N ALA A 270 10.10 7.22 13.92
CA ALA A 270 10.98 7.91 12.98
C ALA A 270 11.19 9.41 13.29
N VAL A 271 10.31 10.03 14.08
CA VAL A 271 10.32 11.48 14.37
C VAL A 271 10.86 11.79 15.77
N GLU A 272 10.84 10.83 16.70
CA GLU A 272 11.06 11.05 18.13
C GLU A 272 12.45 11.64 18.47
N GLU A 273 13.52 11.11 17.87
CA GLU A 273 14.91 11.51 18.17
C GLU A 273 15.51 12.44 17.11
N LEU A 274 14.67 12.89 16.17
CA LEU A 274 15.14 13.69 15.06
C LEU A 274 15.18 15.16 15.44
N ASN A 275 16.34 15.81 15.25
CA ASN A 275 16.46 17.25 15.42
C ASN A 275 15.40 17.96 14.54
N PRO A 276 14.64 18.95 15.06
CA PRO A 276 13.65 19.69 14.29
C PRO A 276 14.14 20.20 12.92
N LYS A 277 15.43 20.52 12.82
CA LYS A 277 16.10 20.97 11.58
C LYS A 277 16.04 19.94 10.45
N PHE A 278 15.90 18.65 10.76
CA PHE A 278 15.89 17.55 9.78
C PHE A 278 14.49 16.99 9.50
N LEU A 279 13.43 17.53 10.11
CA LEU A 279 12.07 16.98 9.97
C LEU A 279 11.57 16.96 8.52
N LEU A 280 11.87 18.00 7.73
CA LEU A 280 11.51 18.05 6.31
C LEU A 280 12.24 16.98 5.48
N ALA A 281 13.53 16.78 5.76
CA ALA A 281 14.33 15.76 5.10
C ALA A 281 13.86 14.34 5.46
N ASN A 282 13.54 14.09 6.73
CA ASN A 282 12.96 12.83 7.18
C ASN A 282 11.60 12.58 6.51
N ALA A 283 10.73 13.59 6.43
CA ALA A 283 9.45 13.46 5.75
C ALA A 283 9.63 13.09 4.26
N PHE A 284 10.61 13.69 3.57
CA PHE A 284 10.95 13.32 2.19
C PHE A 284 11.32 11.83 2.09
N PHE A 285 12.28 11.34 2.88
CA PHE A 285 12.68 9.93 2.84
C PHE A 285 11.53 9.00 3.22
N LEU A 286 10.78 9.32 4.27
CA LEU A 286 9.65 8.53 4.72
C LEU A 286 8.60 8.41 3.60
N ILE A 287 8.26 9.52 2.92
CA ILE A 287 7.30 9.49 1.81
C ILE A 287 7.85 8.68 0.63
N CYS A 288 9.11 8.90 0.23
CA CYS A 288 9.75 8.17 -0.87
C CYS A 288 9.77 6.65 -0.62
N PHE A 289 10.25 6.19 0.53
CA PHE A 289 10.32 4.76 0.82
C PHE A 289 8.93 4.15 1.03
N ARG A 290 8.09 4.77 1.87
CA ARG A 290 6.77 4.23 2.26
C ARG A 290 5.75 4.30 1.12
N SER A 291 5.65 5.44 0.45
CA SER A 291 4.51 5.76 -0.42
C SER A 291 4.82 5.56 -1.90
N VAL A 292 6.10 5.60 -2.29
CA VAL A 292 6.51 5.46 -3.69
C VAL A 292 7.18 4.11 -3.93
N LEU A 293 8.31 3.84 -3.27
CA LEU A 293 9.09 2.63 -3.53
C LEU A 293 8.38 1.36 -3.08
N ALA A 294 7.85 1.33 -1.85
CA ALA A 294 7.23 0.12 -1.29
C ALA A 294 6.06 -0.40 -2.13
N PRO A 295 5.05 0.43 -2.50
CA PRO A 295 3.89 -0.09 -3.23
C PRO A 295 4.24 -0.52 -4.65
N ILE A 296 5.19 0.15 -5.29
CA ILE A 296 5.59 -0.14 -6.68
C ILE A 296 6.39 -1.44 -6.75
N LEU A 297 7.35 -1.62 -5.83
CA LEU A 297 8.07 -2.87 -5.68
C LEU A 297 7.12 -4.02 -5.35
N ALA A 298 6.19 -3.82 -4.42
CA ALA A 298 5.22 -4.83 -4.04
C ALA A 298 4.27 -5.22 -5.18
N THR A 299 3.73 -4.23 -5.91
CA THR A 299 2.83 -4.49 -7.05
C THR A 299 3.53 -5.26 -8.16
N SER A 300 4.77 -4.88 -8.50
CA SER A 300 5.57 -5.58 -9.50
C SER A 300 5.92 -6.99 -9.05
N PHE A 301 6.31 -7.17 -7.77
CA PHE A 301 6.57 -8.48 -7.19
C PHE A 301 5.33 -9.38 -7.26
N TYR A 302 4.19 -8.94 -6.72
CA TYR A 302 2.97 -9.75 -6.71
C TYR A 302 2.48 -10.10 -8.11
N SER A 303 2.45 -9.14 -9.04
CA SER A 303 1.96 -9.38 -10.40
C SER A 303 2.87 -10.29 -11.23
N ASN A 304 4.19 -10.24 -11.02
CA ASN A 304 5.15 -11.10 -11.71
C ASN A 304 5.17 -12.51 -11.11
N THR A 305 5.20 -12.61 -9.77
CA THR A 305 5.17 -13.89 -9.07
C THR A 305 3.86 -14.64 -9.35
N LEU A 306 2.72 -13.95 -9.34
CA LEU A 306 1.42 -14.55 -9.67
C LEU A 306 1.44 -15.13 -11.09
N TYR A 307 1.93 -14.36 -12.06
CA TYR A 307 2.02 -14.81 -13.46
C TYR A 307 2.91 -16.04 -13.64
N ARG A 308 4.10 -16.05 -13.02
CA ARG A 308 5.03 -17.19 -13.12
C ARG A 308 4.48 -18.44 -12.44
N LEU A 309 3.81 -18.28 -11.30
CA LEU A 309 3.17 -19.39 -10.61
C LEU A 309 1.96 -19.91 -11.40
N GLU A 310 1.15 -19.03 -11.98
CA GLU A 310 0.00 -19.41 -12.80
C GLU A 310 0.44 -20.25 -14.00
N GLN A 311 1.51 -19.84 -14.69
CA GLN A 311 2.10 -20.64 -15.77
C GLN A 311 2.63 -22.00 -15.28
N LYS A 312 3.32 -22.03 -14.14
CA LYS A 312 3.85 -23.27 -13.55
C LYS A 312 2.72 -24.25 -13.22
N TYR A 313 1.66 -23.76 -12.59
CA TYR A 313 0.52 -24.60 -12.21
C TYR A 313 -0.34 -24.97 -13.42
N MET A 314 -0.52 -24.09 -14.39
CA MET A 314 -1.16 -24.41 -15.67
C MET A 314 -0.46 -25.60 -16.34
N TYR A 315 0.87 -25.54 -16.45
CA TYR A 315 1.66 -26.62 -17.03
C TYR A 315 1.53 -27.92 -16.22
N SER A 316 1.75 -27.85 -14.90
CA SER A 316 1.70 -29.02 -14.02
C SER A 316 0.31 -29.68 -13.96
N LEU A 317 -0.77 -28.90 -13.97
CA LEU A 317 -2.14 -29.45 -14.02
C LEU A 317 -2.43 -30.05 -15.41
N SER A 318 -1.94 -29.41 -16.48
CA SER A 318 -2.16 -29.93 -17.84
C SER A 318 -1.48 -31.27 -18.09
N GLU A 319 -0.32 -31.54 -17.49
CA GLU A 319 0.35 -32.85 -17.59
C GLU A 319 -0.48 -33.98 -16.99
N THR A 320 -1.27 -33.69 -15.95
CA THR A 320 -2.11 -34.69 -15.29
C THR A 320 -3.48 -34.89 -15.96
N ILE A 321 -3.90 -33.95 -16.82
CA ILE A 321 -5.18 -34.03 -17.52
C ILE A 321 -5.03 -34.92 -18.75
N SER A 322 -5.45 -36.17 -18.58
CA SER A 322 -5.57 -37.16 -19.64
C SER A 322 -6.99 -37.71 -19.67
N GLN A 323 -7.43 -38.26 -20.80
CA GLN A 323 -8.71 -38.99 -20.87
C GLN A 323 -8.76 -40.21 -19.93
N THR A 324 -7.62 -40.63 -19.41
CA THR A 324 -7.51 -41.69 -18.40
C THR A 324 -7.80 -41.22 -16.97
N ASP A 325 -7.81 -39.90 -16.72
CA ASP A 325 -8.20 -39.36 -15.42
C ASP A 325 -9.75 -39.33 -15.30
N PRO A 326 -10.35 -40.12 -14.38
CA PRO A 326 -11.80 -40.16 -14.22
C PRO A 326 -12.41 -38.79 -13.88
N LEU A 327 -11.68 -37.88 -13.23
CA LEU A 327 -12.19 -36.53 -12.91
C LEU A 327 -12.25 -35.65 -14.16
N ALA A 328 -11.19 -35.62 -14.97
CA ALA A 328 -11.17 -34.86 -16.21
C ALA A 328 -12.18 -35.42 -17.24
N ALA A 329 -12.25 -36.75 -17.37
CA ALA A 329 -13.17 -37.41 -18.29
C ALA A 329 -14.65 -37.18 -17.91
N SER A 330 -14.98 -37.22 -16.61
CA SER A 330 -16.35 -36.94 -16.15
C SER A 330 -16.77 -35.49 -16.38
N GLN A 331 -15.90 -34.51 -16.09
CA GLN A 331 -16.18 -33.10 -16.38
C GLN A 331 -16.34 -32.84 -17.87
N PHE A 332 -15.48 -33.44 -18.71
CA PHE A 332 -15.59 -33.35 -20.16
C PHE A 332 -16.93 -33.89 -20.67
N ASN A 333 -17.27 -35.13 -20.28
CA ASN A 333 -18.49 -35.78 -20.74
C ASN A 333 -19.74 -35.07 -20.24
N GLN A 334 -19.71 -34.51 -19.02
CA GLN A 334 -20.81 -33.70 -18.49
C GLN A 334 -21.03 -32.44 -19.31
N SER A 335 -19.96 -31.68 -19.59
CA SER A 335 -20.03 -30.47 -20.41
C SER A 335 -20.44 -30.79 -21.86
N LEU A 336 -19.90 -31.87 -22.44
CA LEU A 336 -20.27 -32.34 -23.78
C LEU A 336 -21.76 -32.66 -23.86
N THR A 337 -22.29 -33.44 -22.90
CA THR A 337 -23.71 -33.81 -22.85
C THR A 337 -24.59 -32.58 -22.71
N GLN A 338 -24.17 -31.59 -21.92
CA GLN A 338 -24.89 -30.33 -21.75
C GLN A 338 -24.96 -29.52 -23.06
N HIS A 339 -23.87 -29.42 -23.81
CA HIS A 339 -23.85 -28.69 -25.08
C HIS A 339 -24.60 -29.44 -26.20
N LEU A 340 -24.54 -30.78 -26.23
CA LEU A 340 -25.35 -31.59 -27.13
C LEU A 340 -26.85 -31.44 -26.82
N ALA A 341 -27.24 -31.37 -25.55
CA ALA A 341 -28.61 -31.12 -25.13
C ALA A 341 -29.11 -29.71 -25.49
N GLN A 342 -28.19 -28.74 -25.68
CA GLN A 342 -28.49 -27.40 -26.18
C GLN A 342 -28.63 -27.33 -27.71
N GLY A 343 -28.43 -28.45 -28.42
CA GLY A 343 -28.62 -28.55 -29.86
C GLY A 343 -27.37 -28.22 -30.70
N HIS A 344 -26.20 -28.08 -30.08
CA HIS A 344 -24.94 -27.88 -30.79
C HIS A 344 -24.51 -29.15 -31.55
N GLU A 345 -23.87 -28.98 -32.70
CA GLU A 345 -23.28 -30.08 -33.45
C GLU A 345 -22.17 -30.75 -32.61
N TYR A 346 -21.92 -32.05 -32.81
CA TYR A 346 -20.91 -32.79 -32.04
C TYR A 346 -19.51 -32.16 -32.08
N THR A 347 -19.11 -31.63 -33.23
CA THR A 347 -17.83 -30.94 -33.42
C THR A 347 -17.76 -29.63 -32.63
N GLU A 348 -18.85 -28.86 -32.61
CA GLU A 348 -18.95 -27.61 -31.83
C GLU A 348 -19.02 -27.90 -30.33
N ALA A 349 -19.83 -28.88 -29.92
CA ALA A 349 -19.99 -29.29 -28.53
C ALA A 349 -18.68 -29.81 -27.91
N THR A 350 -17.87 -30.55 -28.68
CA THR A 350 -16.54 -31.01 -28.22
C THR A 350 -15.56 -29.84 -28.04
N GLN A 351 -15.61 -28.83 -28.92
CA GLN A 351 -14.80 -27.62 -28.78
C GLN A 351 -15.21 -26.81 -27.54
N MET A 352 -16.52 -26.63 -27.30
CA MET A 352 -17.03 -25.94 -26.11
C MET A 352 -16.70 -26.68 -24.81
N ALA A 353 -16.82 -28.02 -24.80
CA ALA A 353 -16.43 -28.83 -23.66
C ALA A 353 -14.93 -28.71 -23.34
N THR A 354 -14.09 -28.66 -24.38
CA THR A 354 -12.64 -28.44 -24.22
C THR A 354 -12.33 -27.04 -23.66
N GLN A 355 -13.04 -26.01 -24.13
CA GLN A 355 -12.89 -24.64 -23.60
C GLN A 355 -13.33 -24.54 -22.14
N THR A 356 -14.39 -25.24 -21.74
CA THR A 356 -14.88 -25.28 -20.36
C THR A 356 -13.86 -25.92 -19.42
N LEU A 357 -13.22 -27.02 -19.86
CA LEU A 357 -12.10 -27.61 -19.13
C LEU A 357 -10.92 -26.65 -19.02
N TYR A 358 -10.54 -25.99 -20.12
CA TYR A 358 -9.44 -25.01 -20.12
C TYR A 358 -9.71 -23.85 -19.15
N ALA A 359 -10.94 -23.32 -19.14
CA ALA A 359 -11.35 -22.27 -18.21
C ALA A 359 -11.27 -22.73 -16.74
N THR A 360 -11.69 -23.96 -16.46
CA THR A 360 -11.58 -24.57 -15.13
C THR A 360 -10.12 -24.71 -14.71
N LEU A 361 -9.26 -25.21 -15.60
CA LEU A 361 -7.82 -25.34 -15.36
C LEU A 361 -7.19 -23.97 -15.07
N GLN A 362 -7.54 -22.94 -15.84
CA GLN A 362 -7.09 -21.57 -15.61
C GLN A 362 -7.53 -21.02 -14.24
N GLN A 363 -8.78 -21.26 -13.86
CA GLN A 363 -9.29 -20.84 -12.56
C GLN A 363 -8.55 -21.55 -11.40
N GLN A 364 -8.30 -22.86 -11.53
CA GLN A 364 -7.60 -23.64 -10.52
C GLN A 364 -6.12 -23.28 -10.41
N SER A 365 -5.44 -23.06 -11.55
CA SER A 365 -4.03 -22.64 -11.55
C SER A 365 -3.86 -21.26 -10.89
N LEU A 366 -4.76 -20.32 -11.15
CA LEU A 366 -4.78 -19.01 -10.50
C LEU A 366 -5.09 -19.13 -9.00
N LEU A 367 -6.07 -19.95 -8.59
CA LEU A 367 -6.38 -20.20 -7.18
C LEU A 367 -5.17 -20.77 -6.42
N LEU A 368 -4.50 -21.77 -7.00
CA LEU A 368 -3.34 -22.41 -6.39
C LEU A 368 -2.15 -21.44 -6.29
N SER A 369 -1.95 -20.61 -7.31
CA SER A 369 -0.96 -19.54 -7.31
C SER A 369 -1.20 -18.53 -6.19
N LEU A 370 -2.44 -18.08 -6.03
CA LEU A 370 -2.84 -17.17 -4.96
C LEU A 370 -2.58 -17.78 -3.58
N LYS A 371 -3.03 -19.03 -3.34
CA LYS A 371 -2.78 -19.74 -2.08
C LYS A 371 -1.29 -19.88 -1.77
N HIS A 372 -0.48 -20.17 -2.77
CA HIS A 372 0.97 -20.29 -2.59
C HIS A 372 1.59 -18.96 -2.12
N ILE A 373 1.25 -17.84 -2.77
CA ILE A 373 1.75 -16.52 -2.36
C ILE A 373 1.24 -16.16 -0.96
N LEU A 374 -0.06 -16.34 -0.69
CA LEU A 374 -0.67 -16.03 0.59
C LEU A 374 -0.05 -16.86 1.74
N GLY A 375 0.23 -18.15 1.50
CA GLY A 375 0.89 -19.03 2.47
C GLY A 375 2.29 -18.55 2.84
N TYR A 376 3.10 -18.15 1.85
CA TYR A 376 4.42 -17.56 2.14
C TYR A 376 4.31 -16.24 2.90
N LEU A 377 3.40 -15.35 2.51
CA LEU A 377 3.17 -14.08 3.22
C LEU A 377 2.69 -14.31 4.66
N PHE A 378 1.87 -15.32 4.89
CA PHE A 378 1.45 -15.73 6.23
C PHE A 378 2.65 -16.13 7.09
N VAL A 379 3.49 -17.05 6.61
CA VAL A 379 4.67 -17.51 7.36
C VAL A 379 5.64 -16.35 7.62
N ILE A 380 5.94 -15.55 6.61
CA ILE A 380 6.87 -14.42 6.72
C ILE A 380 6.34 -13.38 7.73
N SER A 381 5.06 -13.00 7.62
CA SER A 381 4.44 -12.04 8.55
C SER A 381 4.40 -12.55 9.98
N LEU A 382 4.18 -13.86 10.19
CA LEU A 382 4.21 -14.51 11.50
C LEU A 382 5.63 -14.49 12.10
N VAL A 383 6.64 -14.83 11.30
CA VAL A 383 8.05 -14.76 11.72
C VAL A 383 8.43 -13.32 12.11
N ILE A 384 8.05 -12.31 11.32
CA ILE A 384 8.31 -10.91 11.64
C ILE A 384 7.55 -10.48 12.89
N ALA A 385 6.31 -10.91 13.08
CA ALA A 385 5.54 -10.62 14.29
C ALA A 385 6.28 -11.14 15.55
N ILE A 386 6.83 -12.37 15.48
CA ILE A 386 7.63 -12.95 16.57
C ILE A 386 8.93 -12.16 16.78
N ILE A 387 9.70 -11.90 15.73
CA ILE A 387 10.98 -11.17 15.81
C ILE A 387 10.75 -9.75 16.37
N SER A 388 9.69 -9.08 15.95
CA SER A 388 9.35 -7.72 16.41
C SER A 388 9.10 -7.64 17.92
N ARG A 389 8.74 -8.76 18.56
CA ARG A 389 8.59 -8.86 20.02
C ARG A 389 9.93 -8.84 20.75
N PHE A 390 11.00 -9.29 20.11
CA PHE A 390 12.34 -9.40 20.69
C PHE A 390 13.20 -8.15 20.44
N ILE A 391 12.91 -7.37 19.40
CA ILE A 391 13.66 -6.14 19.11
C ILE A 391 13.40 -5.09 20.20
N PRO A 392 14.46 -4.58 20.88
CA PRO A 392 14.33 -3.55 21.90
C PRO A 392 14.11 -2.18 21.26
N PHE A 393 12.86 -1.89 20.88
CA PHE A 393 12.45 -0.51 20.61
C PHE A 393 12.49 0.26 21.94
N HIS A 394 13.48 1.15 22.08
CA HIS A 394 13.72 1.90 23.31
C HIS A 394 12.53 2.81 23.66
N LYS A 395 12.35 3.09 24.96
CA LYS A 395 11.18 3.77 25.55
C LYS A 395 10.86 5.09 24.85
N THR A 396 9.57 5.28 24.53
CA THR A 396 8.99 6.53 24.09
C THR A 396 8.95 7.54 25.25
N ILE A 397 9.95 8.41 25.37
CA ILE A 397 9.97 9.47 26.40
C ILE A 397 9.34 10.70 25.78
N ARG A 398 8.28 11.23 26.43
CA ARG A 398 7.52 12.42 26.02
C ARG A 398 8.40 13.49 25.36
N VAL A 399 8.37 13.59 24.04
CA VAL A 399 8.95 14.74 23.34
C VAL A 399 8.00 15.93 23.55
N LYS A 400 8.28 16.73 24.57
CA LYS A 400 7.69 18.07 24.71
C LYS A 400 8.21 18.94 23.56
N TYR A 401 7.34 19.77 22.98
CA TYR A 401 7.80 20.85 22.11
C TYR A 401 8.69 21.79 22.93
N THR A 402 9.98 21.87 22.62
CA THR A 402 10.72 23.12 22.84
C THR A 402 10.16 24.15 21.88
N LYS A 403 9.80 25.33 22.40
CA LYS A 403 9.31 26.45 21.61
C LYS A 403 10.30 26.73 20.48
N ALA A 404 9.83 26.77 19.24
CA ALA A 404 10.60 27.36 18.15
C ALA A 404 10.70 28.87 18.41
N GLY A 405 11.83 29.30 18.98
CA GLY A 405 12.03 30.69 19.38
C GLY A 405 13.45 31.04 19.87
N ASP A 406 14.15 30.14 20.56
CA ASP A 406 15.41 30.50 21.23
C ASP A 406 16.70 30.01 20.54
N ASP A 407 16.62 29.20 19.47
CA ASP A 407 17.80 28.71 18.74
C ASP A 407 18.15 29.54 17.49
N MET A 408 17.76 30.81 17.47
CA MET A 408 18.12 31.79 16.43
C MET A 408 19.04 32.87 17.03
N VAL A 409 20.17 32.44 17.59
CA VAL A 409 21.39 33.24 17.72
C VAL A 409 22.56 32.40 17.26
#